data_AF-A0AAW0HG32-F1
#
_entry.id   AF-A0AAW0HG32-F1
#
_cell.length_a   1.000
_cell.length_b   1.000
_cell.length_c   1.000
_cell.angle_alpha   90.00
_cell.angle_beta   90.00
_cell.angle_gamma   90.00
#
_symmetry.space_group_name_H-M   'P 1'
#
loop_
_entity.id
_entity.type
_entity.pdbx_description
1 polymer ?
#
loop_
_entity_poly.entity_id
_entity_poly.type
_entity_poly.pdbx_seq_one_letter_code
_entity_poly.pdbx_strand_id
1 'polypeptide(L)'
;MAGVCDRTPNFLSPSEDQDLRPALGSAVALNCTAWVVSRPQCSQPSVQWLKDGLPLGNESRFSLHQDFWDSVNFSEVVSSVLVLNLTNAEDYGRFTCSVWNVSSHSFTLWKAGPAGHVVAVLASLLVLLVLLLVALLYVKCRLNVLLWYQDTYGEVEMNDGKLYDAYVSYSDCPEDRKFVNFILKPQLERRRGYKLFLEDRDLLPRAGTALAQPPGPHPIP
;
A
#
# COMPACT_ATOMS: atom_id res chain seq x y z
N MET A 1 26.12 -3.61 58.69
CA MET A 1 25.59 -4.92 59.13
C MET A 1 24.15 -4.96 58.68
N ALA A 2 23.85 -5.58 57.53
CA ALA A 2 22.47 -5.73 57.06
C ALA A 2 21.74 -6.66 58.03
N GLY A 3 20.58 -6.22 58.52
CA GLY A 3 19.81 -6.94 59.51
C GLY A 3 19.37 -8.30 58.99
N VAL A 4 19.19 -9.25 59.90
CA VAL A 4 18.73 -10.61 59.61
C VAL A 4 17.34 -10.65 58.90
N CYS A 5 16.60 -9.53 58.89
CA CYS A 5 15.31 -9.34 58.21
C CYS A 5 15.41 -8.50 56.91
N ASP A 6 16.61 -8.15 56.43
CA ASP A 6 16.83 -7.19 55.33
C ASP A 6 16.99 -7.87 53.96
N ARG A 7 16.38 -9.05 53.78
CA ARG A 7 16.39 -9.76 52.50
C ARG A 7 15.24 -9.27 51.65
N THR A 8 15.54 -8.75 50.47
CA THR A 8 14.55 -8.28 49.51
C THR A 8 13.63 -9.44 49.07
N PRO A 9 12.31 -9.21 48.98
CA PRO A 9 11.38 -10.19 48.45
C PRO A 9 11.77 -10.56 47.01
N ASN A 10 11.64 -11.84 46.67
CA ASN A 10 11.85 -12.33 45.31
C ASN A 10 10.50 -12.56 44.63
N PHE A 11 10.17 -11.76 43.62
CA PHE A 11 8.90 -11.86 42.90
C PHE A 11 8.93 -13.03 41.90
N LEU A 12 8.01 -13.97 42.09
CA LEU A 12 7.77 -15.10 41.18
C LEU A 12 6.77 -14.73 40.09
N SER A 13 5.79 -13.89 40.44
CA SER A 13 4.82 -13.31 39.53
C SER A 13 4.52 -11.86 39.93
N PRO A 14 4.45 -10.90 38.98
CA PRO A 14 4.89 -11.03 37.60
C PRO A 14 6.42 -11.17 37.49
N SER A 15 6.89 -12.02 36.56
CA SER A 15 8.33 -12.19 36.30
C SER A 15 8.93 -11.04 35.49
N GLU A 16 8.11 -10.38 34.67
CA GLU A 16 8.48 -9.23 33.81
C GLU A 16 7.30 -8.26 33.71
N ASP A 17 7.52 -7.08 33.14
CA ASP A 17 6.43 -6.13 32.87
C ASP A 17 5.44 -6.72 31.85
N GLN A 18 4.14 -6.71 32.20
CA GLN A 18 3.08 -7.27 31.37
C GLN A 18 2.17 -6.18 30.82
N ASP A 19 1.93 -6.23 29.51
CA ASP A 19 0.93 -5.39 28.83
C ASP A 19 -0.33 -6.19 28.52
N LEU A 20 -1.45 -5.82 29.15
CA LEU A 20 -2.74 -6.49 28.95
C LEU A 20 -3.71 -5.54 28.24
N ARG A 21 -4.51 -6.07 27.31
CA ARG A 21 -5.53 -5.29 26.56
C ARG A 21 -6.96 -5.81 26.78
N PRO A 22 -7.44 -5.83 28.02
CA PRO A 22 -8.78 -6.34 28.31
C PRO A 22 -9.89 -5.43 27.75
N ALA A 23 -11.00 -6.05 27.35
CA ALA A 23 -12.16 -5.34 26.84
C ALA A 23 -12.87 -4.55 27.95
N LEU A 24 -13.49 -3.44 27.59
CA LEU A 24 -14.33 -2.67 28.52
C LEU A 24 -15.54 -3.54 28.93
N GLY A 25 -15.85 -3.57 30.22
CA GLY A 25 -16.88 -4.41 30.84
C GLY A 25 -16.41 -5.81 31.25
N SER A 26 -15.13 -6.15 31.05
CA SER A 26 -14.56 -7.43 31.48
C SER A 26 -13.93 -7.34 32.88
N ALA A 27 -13.76 -8.50 33.53
CA ALA A 27 -13.00 -8.64 34.76
C ALA A 27 -11.60 -9.19 34.45
N VAL A 28 -10.57 -8.60 35.06
CA VAL A 28 -9.17 -9.05 34.92
C VAL A 28 -8.59 -9.36 36.29
N ALA A 29 -7.84 -10.47 36.39
CA ALA A 29 -7.16 -10.89 37.61
C ALA A 29 -5.64 -10.73 37.44
N LEU A 30 -5.02 -9.97 38.34
CA LEU A 30 -3.58 -9.73 38.39
C LEU A 30 -2.99 -10.50 39.57
N ASN A 31 -2.02 -11.37 39.31
CA ASN A 31 -1.42 -12.22 40.34
C ASN A 31 -0.01 -11.74 40.72
N CYS A 32 0.15 -11.37 41.99
CA CYS A 32 1.42 -11.08 42.62
C CYS A 32 1.80 -12.22 43.55
N THR A 33 2.89 -12.92 43.26
CA THR A 33 3.42 -13.97 44.13
C THR A 33 4.88 -13.67 44.42
N ALA A 34 5.25 -13.62 45.69
CA ALA A 34 6.61 -13.33 46.13
C ALA A 34 7.08 -14.32 47.20
N TRP A 35 8.35 -14.67 47.13
CA TRP A 35 9.04 -15.42 48.16
C TRP A 35 9.72 -14.45 49.11
N VAL A 36 9.42 -14.59 50.41
CA VAL A 36 10.00 -13.76 51.47
C VAL A 36 10.65 -14.62 52.55
N VAL A 37 11.65 -14.06 53.23
CA VAL A 37 12.32 -14.72 54.35
C VAL A 37 11.73 -14.17 55.65
N SER A 38 10.81 -14.92 56.25
CA SER A 38 10.03 -14.55 57.43
C SER A 38 10.56 -15.32 58.64
N ARG A 39 11.24 -14.59 59.56
CA ARG A 39 11.72 -15.13 60.84
C ARG A 39 10.84 -14.63 61.98
N PRO A 40 10.76 -15.33 63.13
CA PRO A 40 9.89 -14.96 64.26
C PRO A 40 10.07 -13.53 64.78
N GLN A 41 11.28 -12.97 64.61
CA GLN A 41 11.64 -11.62 64.99
C GLN A 41 11.32 -10.54 63.93
N CYS A 42 10.84 -10.92 62.75
CA CYS A 42 10.51 -10.01 61.65
C CYS A 42 8.99 -9.76 61.63
N SER A 43 8.60 -8.55 61.25
CA SER A 43 7.19 -8.20 61.05
C SER A 43 6.59 -8.99 59.87
N GLN A 44 5.35 -9.44 60.00
CA GLN A 44 4.64 -10.18 58.96
C GLN A 44 4.62 -9.39 57.63
N PRO A 45 4.77 -10.05 56.47
CA PRO A 45 4.73 -9.41 55.16
C PRO A 45 3.40 -8.71 54.87
N SER A 46 3.47 -7.39 54.70
CA SER A 46 2.36 -6.59 54.16
C SER A 46 2.46 -6.52 52.64
N VAL A 47 1.34 -6.79 51.97
CA VAL A 47 1.19 -6.63 50.52
C VAL A 47 0.28 -5.46 50.26
N GLN A 48 0.71 -4.55 49.39
CA GLN A 48 -0.06 -3.40 48.97
C GLN A 48 -0.07 -3.28 47.45
N TRP A 49 -1.26 -3.09 46.88
CA TRP A 49 -1.39 -2.79 45.46
C TRP A 49 -1.38 -1.29 45.22
N LEU A 50 -0.66 -0.90 44.17
CA LEU A 50 -0.50 0.48 43.72
C LEU A 50 -1.04 0.57 42.30
N LYS A 51 -1.80 1.63 42.02
CA LYS A 51 -2.21 2.03 40.67
C LYS A 51 -1.59 3.38 40.36
N ASP A 52 -0.83 3.43 39.27
CA ASP A 52 -0.09 4.61 38.82
C ASP A 52 0.80 5.22 39.93
N GLY A 53 1.34 4.35 40.79
CA GLY A 53 2.19 4.72 41.93
C GLY A 53 1.44 5.14 43.20
N LEU A 54 0.11 5.19 43.18
CA LEU A 54 -0.73 5.53 44.32
C LEU A 54 -1.39 4.29 44.92
N PRO A 55 -1.57 4.21 46.25
CA PRO A 55 -2.27 3.08 46.86
C PRO A 55 -3.71 3.02 46.36
N LEU A 56 -4.21 1.80 46.12
CA LEU A 56 -5.62 1.61 45.77
C LEU A 56 -6.50 2.20 46.88
N GLY A 57 -7.45 3.07 46.51
CA GLY A 57 -8.45 3.62 47.44
C GLY A 57 -9.41 2.53 47.94
N ASN A 58 -10.15 2.80 49.02
CA ASN A 58 -11.09 1.84 49.63
C ASN A 58 -12.43 1.71 48.86
N GLU A 59 -12.36 1.67 47.53
CA GLU A 59 -13.52 1.66 46.65
C GLU A 59 -13.93 0.22 46.31
N SER A 60 -15.23 -0.07 46.25
CA SER A 60 -15.82 -1.39 45.99
C SER A 60 -15.61 -1.94 44.56
N ARG A 61 -14.68 -1.36 43.78
CA ARG A 61 -14.46 -1.66 42.36
C ARG A 61 -13.46 -2.78 42.10
N PHE A 62 -12.83 -3.30 43.15
CA PHE A 62 -11.88 -4.41 43.07
C PHE A 62 -12.08 -5.37 44.23
N SER A 63 -11.71 -6.64 44.01
CA SER A 63 -11.60 -7.62 45.08
C SER A 63 -10.15 -8.06 45.22
N LEU A 64 -9.72 -8.20 46.47
CA LEU A 64 -8.38 -8.63 46.83
C LEU A 64 -8.49 -10.00 47.50
N HIS A 65 -7.76 -10.98 46.97
CA HIS A 65 -7.57 -12.27 47.60
C HIS A 65 -6.11 -12.41 47.98
N GLN A 66 -5.81 -12.78 49.23
CA GLN A 66 -4.46 -12.88 49.73
C GLN A 66 -4.29 -14.15 50.53
N ASP A 67 -3.29 -14.93 50.15
CA ASP A 67 -2.94 -16.21 50.77
C ASP A 67 -1.46 -16.19 51.21
N PHE A 68 -1.21 -16.77 52.37
CA PHE A 68 0.12 -16.90 52.94
C PHE A 68 0.43 -18.39 53.13
N TRP A 69 1.58 -18.82 52.61
CA TRP A 69 2.01 -20.21 52.69
C TRP A 69 3.36 -20.26 53.42
N ASP A 70 3.35 -20.81 54.62
CA ASP A 70 4.58 -21.08 55.35
C ASP A 70 5.34 -22.24 54.71
N SER A 71 6.64 -22.04 54.51
CA SER A 71 7.54 -23.07 53.99
C SER A 71 8.63 -23.40 55.00
N VAL A 72 9.20 -24.60 54.85
CA VAL A 72 10.27 -25.10 55.71
C VAL A 72 11.51 -24.20 55.56
N ASN A 73 12.14 -23.81 56.68
CA ASN A 73 13.34 -22.94 56.78
C ASN A 73 13.10 -21.42 56.82
N PHE A 74 12.08 -20.94 57.56
CA PHE A 74 11.85 -19.50 57.77
C PHE A 74 11.65 -18.72 56.47
N SER A 75 11.04 -19.37 55.48
CA SER A 75 10.57 -18.72 54.26
C SER A 75 9.06 -18.82 54.17
N GLU A 76 8.45 -17.80 53.60
CA GLU A 76 7.01 -17.66 53.45
C GLU A 76 6.76 -17.26 52.00
N VAL A 77 5.78 -17.89 51.36
CA VAL A 77 5.31 -17.50 50.03
C VAL A 77 4.04 -16.71 50.20
N VAL A 78 4.06 -15.47 49.72
CA VAL A 78 2.91 -14.58 49.76
C VAL A 78 2.32 -14.50 48.38
N SER A 79 1.03 -14.80 48.27
CA SER A 79 0.27 -14.71 47.02
C SER A 79 -0.87 -13.71 47.20
N SER A 80 -1.01 -12.76 46.27
CA SER A 80 -2.07 -11.78 46.26
C SER A 80 -2.63 -11.64 44.85
N VAL A 81 -3.94 -11.83 44.71
CA VAL A 81 -4.67 -11.69 43.46
C VAL A 81 -5.59 -10.48 43.54
N LEU A 82 -5.37 -9.52 42.66
CA LEU A 82 -6.22 -8.34 42.49
C LEU A 82 -7.15 -8.56 41.31
N VAL A 83 -8.46 -8.62 41.57
CA VAL A 83 -9.49 -8.73 40.53
C VAL A 83 -10.15 -7.37 40.32
N LEU A 84 -10.06 -6.86 39.09
CA LEU A 84 -10.56 -5.54 38.69
C LEU A 84 -11.73 -5.71 37.72
N ASN A 85 -12.83 -4.99 37.97
CA ASN A 85 -13.93 -4.86 37.02
C ASN A 85 -13.74 -3.58 36.20
N LEU A 86 -13.50 -3.72 34.90
CA LEU A 86 -13.14 -2.61 34.02
C LEU A 86 -14.39 -1.95 33.45
N THR A 87 -15.07 -1.11 34.23
CA THR A 87 -16.33 -0.48 33.79
C THR A 87 -16.07 0.84 33.06
N ASN A 88 -15.05 1.58 33.49
CA ASN A 88 -14.73 2.90 32.99
C ASN A 88 -13.33 2.96 32.37
N ALA A 89 -13.12 3.98 31.54
CA ALA A 89 -11.80 4.23 30.93
C ALA A 89 -10.72 4.56 31.97
N GLU A 90 -11.12 5.10 33.13
CA GLU A 90 -10.21 5.40 34.23
C GLU A 90 -9.70 4.14 34.93
N ASP A 91 -10.33 2.96 34.77
CA ASP A 91 -9.89 1.74 35.45
C ASP A 91 -8.59 1.17 34.86
N TYR A 92 -8.26 1.55 33.62
CA TYR A 92 -7.01 1.25 32.95
C TYR A 92 -5.85 2.08 33.52
N GLY A 93 -4.65 1.52 33.55
CA GLY A 93 -3.48 2.14 34.18
C GLY A 93 -2.38 1.14 34.48
N ARG A 94 -1.35 1.57 35.19
CA ARG A 94 -0.21 0.74 35.58
C ARG A 94 -0.39 0.24 37.01
N PHE A 95 -0.46 -1.06 37.19
CA PHE A 95 -0.62 -1.71 38.49
C PHE A 95 0.69 -2.35 38.93
N THR A 96 1.08 -2.12 40.17
CA THR A 96 2.26 -2.75 40.78
C THR A 96 1.92 -3.26 42.17
N CYS A 97 2.47 -4.41 42.52
CA CYS A 97 2.36 -4.98 43.85
C CYS A 97 3.58 -4.61 44.67
N SER A 98 3.41 -4.18 45.91
CA SER A 98 4.47 -3.82 46.84
C SER A 98 4.45 -4.77 48.02
N VAL A 99 5.60 -5.41 48.29
CA VAL A 99 5.80 -6.31 49.44
C VAL A 99 6.97 -5.75 50.24
N TRP A 100 6.75 -5.42 51.52
CA TRP A 100 7.76 -4.74 52.36
C TRP A 100 8.40 -3.50 51.70
N ASN A 101 7.59 -2.65 51.05
CA ASN A 101 8.04 -1.46 50.32
C ASN A 101 8.92 -1.74 49.08
N VAL A 102 9.04 -2.99 48.64
CA VAL A 102 9.68 -3.34 47.37
C VAL A 102 8.61 -3.66 46.35
N SER A 103 8.64 -2.97 45.22
CA SER A 103 7.66 -3.12 44.14
C SER A 103 8.04 -4.25 43.18
N SER A 104 7.04 -4.99 42.72
CA SER A 104 7.14 -5.97 41.64
C SER A 104 7.30 -5.31 40.28
N HIS A 105 7.52 -6.15 39.26
CA HIS A 105 7.20 -5.76 37.88
C HIS A 105 5.73 -5.36 37.75
N SER A 106 5.42 -4.60 36.70
CA SER A 106 4.12 -3.96 36.53
C SER A 106 3.20 -4.72 35.60
N PHE A 107 1.90 -4.51 35.80
CA PHE A 107 0.85 -4.85 34.85
C PHE A 107 0.28 -3.55 34.28
N THR A 108 0.47 -3.30 33.00
CA THR A 108 -0.12 -2.14 32.33
C THR A 108 -1.37 -2.58 31.60
N LEU A 109 -2.52 -2.07 32.06
CA LEU A 109 -3.80 -2.29 31.42
C LEU A 109 -4.04 -1.21 30.37
N TRP A 110 -4.10 -1.62 29.11
CA TRP A 110 -4.41 -0.77 27.98
C TRP A 110 -5.86 -0.95 27.58
N LYS A 111 -6.55 0.16 27.33
CA LYS A 111 -7.86 0.12 26.67
C LYS A 111 -7.66 -0.42 25.25
N ALA A 112 -8.37 -1.50 24.91
CA ALA A 112 -8.47 -1.91 23.52
C ALA A 112 -9.03 -0.72 22.72
N GLY A 113 -8.22 -0.14 21.84
CA GLY A 113 -8.64 0.97 20.99
C GLY A 113 -9.87 0.58 20.16
N PRO A 114 -10.65 1.55 19.67
CA PRO A 114 -11.74 1.24 18.74
C PRO A 114 -11.18 0.37 17.61
N ALA A 115 -11.80 -0.79 17.39
CA ALA A 115 -11.39 -1.73 16.36
C ALA A 115 -11.11 -0.95 15.06
N GLY A 116 -10.04 -1.31 14.34
CA GLY A 116 -9.45 -0.57 13.21
C GLY A 116 -10.33 -0.40 11.95
N HIS A 117 -11.64 -0.24 12.11
CA HIS A 117 -12.59 0.09 11.06
C HIS A 117 -12.24 1.42 10.42
N VAL A 118 -11.74 2.41 11.18
CA VAL A 118 -11.33 3.70 10.63
C VAL A 118 -10.19 3.53 9.62
N VAL A 119 -9.18 2.73 9.95
CA VAL A 119 -8.05 2.45 9.05
C VAL A 119 -8.52 1.70 7.80
N ALA A 120 -9.38 0.69 7.97
CA ALA A 120 -9.94 -0.05 6.86
C ALA A 120 -10.81 0.82 5.93
N VAL A 121 -11.63 1.72 6.49
CA VAL A 121 -12.46 2.66 5.74
C VAL A 121 -11.59 3.66 4.97
N LEU A 122 -10.55 4.21 5.60
CA LEU A 122 -9.62 5.12 4.94
C LEU A 122 -8.88 4.44 3.79
N ALA A 123 -8.41 3.21 3.98
CA ALA A 123 -7.77 2.43 2.93
C ALA A 123 -8.74 2.15 1.76
N SER A 124 -9.98 1.77 2.06
CA SER A 124 -11.01 1.54 1.05
C SER A 124 -11.31 2.81 0.23
N LEU A 125 -11.37 3.96 0.90
CA LEU A 125 -11.63 5.25 0.25
C LEU A 125 -10.47 5.65 -0.68
N LEU A 126 -9.23 5.41 -0.26
CA LEU A 126 -8.03 5.66 -1.07
C LEU A 126 -8.04 4.82 -2.35
N VAL A 127 -8.34 3.51 -2.23
CA VAL A 127 -8.42 2.60 -3.39
C VAL A 127 -9.50 3.06 -4.36
N LEU A 128 -10.67 3.45 -3.86
CA LEU A 128 -11.75 3.97 -4.69
C LEU A 128 -11.34 5.24 -5.46
N LEU A 129 -10.64 6.16 -4.80
CA LEU A 129 -10.13 7.38 -5.43
C LEU A 129 -9.14 7.08 -6.55
N VAL A 130 -8.21 6.14 -6.34
CA VAL A 130 -7.24 5.72 -7.36
C VAL A 130 -7.95 5.11 -8.57
N LEU A 131 -8.94 4.23 -8.35
CA LEU A 131 -9.71 3.63 -9.43
C LEU A 131 -10.47 4.69 -10.25
N LEU A 132 -11.07 5.68 -9.58
CA LEU A 132 -11.72 6.81 -10.25
C LEU A 132 -10.75 7.62 -11.10
N LEU A 133 -9.55 7.92 -10.58
CA LEU A 133 -8.51 8.62 -11.33
C LEU A 133 -8.06 7.83 -12.56
N VAL A 134 -7.81 6.52 -12.42
CA VAL A 134 -7.46 5.64 -13.53
C VAL A 134 -8.57 5.60 -14.58
N ALA A 135 -9.84 5.49 -14.16
CA ALA A 135 -10.97 5.50 -15.08
C ALA A 135 -11.10 6.84 -15.83
N LEU A 136 -10.92 7.98 -15.15
CA LEU A 136 -10.93 9.30 -15.77
C LEU A 136 -9.78 9.47 -16.77
N LEU A 137 -8.57 9.05 -16.40
CA LEU A 137 -7.41 9.03 -17.29
C LEU A 137 -7.66 8.10 -18.48
N TYR A 138 -8.29 6.95 -18.29
CA TYR A 138 -8.66 6.08 -19.39
C TYR A 138 -9.65 6.76 -20.32
N VAL A 139 -10.77 7.30 -19.81
CA VAL A 139 -11.79 7.94 -20.67
C VAL A 139 -11.24 9.15 -21.43
N LYS A 140 -10.46 10.01 -20.76
CA LYS A 140 -9.90 11.21 -21.41
C LYS A 140 -8.69 10.93 -22.28
N CYS A 141 -7.80 10.06 -21.84
CA CYS A 141 -6.48 9.90 -22.43
C CYS A 141 -6.32 8.61 -23.21
N ARG A 142 -7.31 7.69 -23.25
CA ARG A 142 -7.19 6.42 -24.00
C ARG A 142 -6.70 6.63 -25.42
N LEU A 143 -7.28 7.58 -26.15
CA LEU A 143 -6.87 7.82 -27.54
C LEU A 143 -5.46 8.41 -27.60
N ASN A 144 -5.14 9.39 -26.75
CA ASN A 144 -3.81 9.99 -26.70
C ASN A 144 -2.72 8.97 -26.31
N VAL A 145 -3.01 8.10 -25.34
CA VAL A 145 -2.11 7.03 -24.90
C VAL A 145 -1.96 5.98 -26.00
N LEU A 146 -3.04 5.60 -26.68
CA LEU A 146 -3.00 4.65 -27.78
C LEU A 146 -2.19 5.21 -28.97
N LEU A 147 -2.43 6.47 -29.36
CA LEU A 147 -1.71 7.13 -30.42
C LEU A 147 -0.24 7.32 -30.06
N TRP A 148 0.06 7.76 -28.84
CA TRP A 148 1.44 7.86 -28.35
C TRP A 148 2.13 6.49 -28.37
N TYR A 149 1.46 5.43 -27.92
CA TYR A 149 2.00 4.07 -27.94
C TYR A 149 2.29 3.61 -29.38
N GLN A 150 1.36 3.84 -30.31
CA GLN A 150 1.55 3.48 -31.72
C GLN A 150 2.61 4.34 -32.42
N ASP A 151 2.73 5.62 -32.08
CA ASP A 151 3.78 6.49 -32.63
C ASP A 151 5.18 6.11 -32.10
N THR A 152 5.26 5.68 -30.84
CA THR A 152 6.55 5.35 -30.18
C THR A 152 7.01 3.93 -30.49
N TYR A 153 6.08 2.97 -30.57
CA TYR A 153 6.38 1.54 -30.67
C TYR A 153 5.71 0.85 -31.86
N GLY A 154 4.88 1.56 -32.62
CA GLY A 154 4.32 0.99 -33.84
C GLY A 154 5.43 0.68 -34.82
N GLU A 155 5.36 -0.49 -35.44
CA GLU A 155 6.26 -0.81 -36.53
C GLU A 155 6.01 0.18 -37.66
N VAL A 156 7.03 0.98 -37.96
CA VAL A 156 7.04 1.79 -39.17
C VAL A 156 7.13 0.79 -40.32
N GLU A 157 6.08 0.69 -41.14
CA GLU A 157 6.04 -0.16 -42.33
C GLU A 157 7.12 0.31 -43.33
N MET A 158 8.35 -0.14 -43.10
CA MET A 158 9.46 0.06 -44.02
C MET A 158 9.34 -1.00 -45.11
N ASN A 159 8.57 -0.66 -46.15
CA ASN A 159 8.43 -1.41 -47.40
C ASN A 159 7.59 -2.69 -47.28
N ASP A 160 6.26 -2.52 -47.31
CA ASP A 160 5.24 -3.56 -47.38
C ASP A 160 5.11 -4.25 -48.77
N GLY A 161 6.11 -4.06 -49.65
CA GLY A 161 6.10 -4.57 -51.02
C GLY A 161 5.22 -3.78 -51.98
N LYS A 162 4.61 -2.67 -51.55
CA LYS A 162 3.87 -1.77 -52.45
C LYS A 162 4.82 -0.91 -53.27
N LEU A 163 4.40 -0.62 -54.51
CA LEU A 163 5.19 0.15 -55.47
C LEU A 163 5.19 1.66 -55.15
N TYR A 164 4.12 2.13 -54.50
CA TYR A 164 3.88 3.54 -54.20
C TYR A 164 3.29 3.71 -52.80
N ASP A 165 3.71 4.76 -52.09
CA ASP A 165 3.29 5.11 -50.73
C ASP A 165 2.04 6.01 -50.74
N ALA A 166 1.85 6.80 -51.81
CA ALA A 166 0.70 7.68 -51.98
C ALA A 166 0.34 7.90 -53.45
N TYR A 167 -0.94 8.06 -53.72
CA TYR A 167 -1.50 8.46 -55.01
C TYR A 167 -1.92 9.93 -54.95
N VAL A 168 -1.55 10.70 -55.97
CA VAL A 168 -1.85 12.13 -56.06
C VAL A 168 -2.76 12.39 -57.27
N SER A 169 -3.99 12.79 -56.99
CA SER A 169 -4.96 13.28 -57.99
C SER A 169 -5.02 14.81 -57.96
N TYR A 170 -5.07 15.43 -59.14
CA TYR A 170 -5.15 16.88 -59.30
C TYR A 170 -5.99 17.25 -60.52
N SER A 171 -6.53 18.48 -60.51
CA SER A 171 -7.32 19.00 -61.63
C SER A 171 -6.42 19.24 -62.85
N ASP A 172 -6.91 18.96 -64.06
CA ASP A 172 -6.18 19.21 -65.31
C ASP A 172 -6.17 20.70 -65.70
N CYS A 173 -5.69 21.53 -64.78
CA CYS A 173 -5.41 22.94 -64.96
C CYS A 173 -3.88 23.12 -65.05
N PRO A 174 -3.39 24.03 -65.92
CA PRO A 174 -1.96 24.21 -66.12
C PRO A 174 -1.21 24.67 -64.86
N GLU A 175 -1.88 25.35 -63.94
CA GLU A 175 -1.34 25.77 -62.65
C GLU A 175 -1.13 24.58 -61.71
N ASP A 176 -2.16 23.76 -61.53
CA ASP A 176 -2.14 22.58 -60.66
C ASP A 176 -1.14 21.54 -61.17
N ARG A 177 -1.12 21.29 -62.49
CA ARG A 177 -0.15 20.37 -63.11
C ARG A 177 1.29 20.83 -62.89
N LYS A 178 1.56 22.14 -62.96
CA LYS A 178 2.89 22.69 -62.69
C LYS A 178 3.24 22.53 -61.21
N PHE A 179 2.32 22.86 -60.31
CA PHE A 179 2.54 22.74 -58.87
C PHE A 179 2.85 21.29 -58.48
N VAL A 180 2.03 20.34 -58.94
CA VAL A 180 2.18 18.93 -58.58
C VAL A 180 3.49 18.35 -59.11
N ASN A 181 3.79 18.57 -60.39
CA ASN A 181 4.98 17.98 -61.02
C ASN A 181 6.31 18.65 -60.60
N PHE A 182 6.33 19.97 -60.41
CA PHE A 182 7.57 20.71 -60.16
C PHE A 182 7.80 21.06 -58.69
N ILE A 183 6.76 21.08 -57.86
CA ILE A 183 6.88 21.45 -56.44
C ILE A 183 6.55 20.26 -55.55
N LEU A 184 5.34 19.69 -55.66
CA LEU A 184 4.88 18.66 -54.74
C LEU A 184 5.70 17.36 -54.88
N LYS A 185 5.80 16.83 -56.10
CA LYS A 185 6.51 15.58 -56.38
C LYS A 185 7.98 15.62 -55.94
N PRO A 186 8.80 16.63 -56.33
CA PRO A 186 10.20 16.66 -55.93
C PRO A 186 10.39 16.82 -54.41
N GLN A 187 9.51 17.53 -53.71
CA GLN A 187 9.61 17.65 -52.25
C GLN A 187 9.34 16.33 -51.54
N LEU A 188 8.32 15.59 -51.98
CA LEU A 188 7.94 14.33 -51.35
C LEU A 188 8.89 13.18 -51.72
N GLU A 189 9.26 13.03 -52.99
CA GLU A 189 10.14 11.95 -53.41
C GLU A 189 11.61 12.20 -53.04
N ARG A 190 12.13 13.41 -53.31
CA ARG A 190 13.56 13.69 -53.12
C ARG A 190 13.93 14.08 -51.70
N ARG A 191 13.09 14.87 -51.01
CA ARG A 191 13.42 15.30 -49.64
C ARG A 191 12.87 14.39 -48.56
N ARG A 192 11.76 13.69 -48.81
CA ARG A 192 11.11 12.83 -47.82
C ARG A 192 11.09 11.35 -48.18
N GLY A 193 11.60 10.96 -49.35
CA GLY A 193 11.80 9.56 -49.72
C GLY A 193 10.52 8.80 -50.07
N TYR A 194 9.38 9.48 -50.25
CA TYR A 194 8.12 8.84 -50.64
C TYR A 194 8.16 8.39 -52.10
N LYS A 195 7.47 7.30 -52.43
CA LYS A 195 7.22 6.86 -53.81
C LYS A 195 5.81 7.27 -54.21
N LEU A 196 5.66 8.23 -55.13
CA LEU A 196 4.34 8.73 -55.52
C LEU A 196 3.86 8.11 -56.83
N PHE A 197 2.57 7.78 -56.89
CA PHE A 197 1.86 7.52 -58.14
C PHE A 197 1.10 8.79 -58.57
N LEU A 198 1.37 9.26 -59.78
CA LEU A 198 0.71 10.41 -60.39
C LEU A 198 0.03 9.95 -61.67
N GLU A 199 -1.26 10.23 -61.79
CA GLU A 199 -2.02 9.95 -63.00
C GLU A 199 -1.82 11.07 -64.02
N ASP A 200 -0.61 11.17 -64.59
CA ASP A 200 -0.35 12.12 -65.69
C ASP A 200 -0.09 11.42 -67.03
N ARG A 201 -0.09 10.07 -67.08
CA ARG A 201 0.14 9.30 -68.31
C ARG A 201 -0.09 7.81 -68.05
N ASP A 202 -1.26 7.33 -68.42
CA ASP A 202 -1.46 5.96 -68.97
C ASP A 202 -2.84 5.79 -69.63
N LEU A 203 -3.72 6.80 -69.55
CA LEU A 203 -5.02 6.79 -70.22
C LEU A 203 -5.16 8.01 -71.12
N LEU A 204 -4.61 7.99 -72.35
CA LEU A 204 -5.14 8.68 -73.56
C LEU A 204 -4.21 8.42 -74.79
N PRO A 205 -4.74 8.44 -76.02
CA PRO A 205 -5.30 7.31 -76.77
C PRO A 205 -4.35 6.82 -77.89
N ARG A 206 -4.54 5.59 -78.40
CA ARG A 206 -3.93 5.10 -79.65
C ARG A 206 -4.32 6.01 -80.82
N ALA A 207 -3.55 7.06 -81.08
CA ALA A 207 -3.62 7.85 -82.30
C ALA A 207 -3.02 7.03 -83.45
N GLY A 208 -3.85 6.16 -84.05
CA GLY A 208 -3.57 5.56 -85.35
C GLY A 208 -3.92 6.57 -86.44
N THR A 209 -2.96 7.40 -86.83
CA THR A 209 -3.00 8.16 -88.06
C THR A 209 -3.12 7.20 -89.25
N ALA A 210 -4.26 7.26 -89.95
CA ALA A 210 -4.32 6.82 -91.33
C ALA A 210 -3.56 7.85 -92.18
N LEU A 211 -2.52 7.42 -92.90
CA LEU A 211 -2.26 7.81 -94.29
C LEU A 211 -1.05 7.05 -94.89
N ALA A 212 -1.32 6.50 -96.07
CA ALA A 212 -0.41 6.24 -97.20
C ALA A 212 0.59 5.06 -97.14
N GLN A 213 0.26 4.00 -97.91
CA GLN A 213 1.23 3.04 -98.48
C GLN A 213 2.26 3.76 -99.38
N PRO A 214 3.51 3.27 -99.45
CA PRO A 214 4.46 3.66 -100.50
C PRO A 214 4.18 2.91 -101.82
N PRO A 215 4.44 3.49 -103.00
CA PRO A 215 4.33 2.77 -104.26
C PRO A 215 5.51 1.80 -104.42
N GLY A 216 5.21 0.53 -104.65
CA GLY A 216 6.18 -0.48 -105.08
C GLY A 216 6.49 -0.36 -106.58
N PRO A 217 7.66 -0.81 -107.04
CA PRO A 217 8.04 -0.71 -108.45
C PRO A 217 7.32 -1.77 -109.29
N HIS A 218 6.83 -1.37 -110.47
CA HIS A 218 6.39 -2.30 -111.51
C HIS A 218 7.58 -3.06 -112.11
N PRO A 219 7.38 -4.33 -112.47
CA PRO A 219 7.90 -4.87 -113.71
C PRO A 219 6.77 -5.38 -114.61
N ILE A 220 6.90 -5.08 -115.90
CA ILE A 220 6.07 -5.52 -117.02
C ILE A 220 6.60 -6.90 -117.50
N PRO A 221 5.78 -7.72 -118.16
CA PRO A 221 5.96 -7.88 -119.61
C PRO A 221 4.70 -7.51 -120.42
#